data_AF-A0A397G8P2-F1
#
_entry.id   AF-A0A397G8P2-F1
#
_cell.length_a   1.000
_cell.length_b   1.000
_cell.length_c   1.000
_cell.angle_alpha   90.00
_cell.angle_beta   90.00
_cell.angle_gamma   90.00
#
_symmetry.space_group_name_H-M   'P 1'
#
loop_
_entity.id
_entity.type
_entity.pdbx_description
1 polymer ?
#
loop_
_entity_poly.entity_id
_entity_poly.type
_entity_poly.pdbx_seq_one_letter_code
_entity_poly.pdbx_strand_id
1 'polypeptide(L)'
;MKSALSLVALGLAATAQAAYYEYTTVTGYFQQDEASTDASTFDYTATNFGLINRTYDAEGTSTSTSNLSQWQRFYNHVHALNKHAPHKTEYKVFFFGRHGEGWHNAAESFYGTPAWN
;
A
#
# COMPACT_ATOMS: atom_id res chain seq x y z
N MET A 1 7.82 -13.25 69.79
CA MET A 1 6.99 -13.50 68.59
C MET A 1 7.70 -12.81 67.42
N LYS A 2 8.33 -13.56 66.52
CA LYS A 2 9.10 -13.00 65.39
C LYS A 2 8.16 -12.87 64.19
N SER A 3 7.82 -11.63 63.85
CA SER A 3 7.07 -11.30 62.64
C SER A 3 8.01 -11.38 61.44
N ALA A 4 7.65 -12.15 60.42
CA ALA A 4 8.33 -12.18 59.14
C ALA A 4 7.38 -11.59 58.09
N LEU A 5 7.67 -10.37 57.62
CA LEU A 5 7.04 -9.82 56.42
C LEU A 5 7.61 -10.56 55.21
N SER A 6 6.77 -11.34 54.52
CA SER A 6 7.08 -11.82 53.18
C SER A 6 6.73 -10.73 52.17
N LEU A 7 7.75 -10.20 51.50
CA LEU A 7 7.60 -9.36 50.30
C LEU A 7 7.30 -10.28 49.11
N VAL A 8 6.05 -10.27 48.63
CA VAL A 8 5.70 -10.88 47.34
C VAL A 8 6.00 -9.86 46.25
N ALA A 9 7.08 -10.09 45.51
CA ALA A 9 7.36 -9.35 44.29
C ALA A 9 6.52 -9.94 43.14
N LEU A 10 5.47 -9.23 42.70
CA LEU A 10 4.79 -9.52 41.45
C LEU A 10 5.66 -9.03 40.29
N GLY A 11 6.34 -9.95 39.62
CA GLY A 11 6.95 -9.69 38.32
C GLY A 11 5.86 -9.66 37.23
N LEU A 12 5.54 -8.48 36.70
CA LEU A 12 4.83 -8.38 35.42
C LEU A 12 5.82 -8.75 34.30
N ALA A 13 5.79 -10.01 33.88
CA ALA A 13 6.40 -10.39 32.60
C ALA A 13 5.52 -9.80 31.49
N ALA A 14 5.99 -8.74 30.84
CA ALA A 14 5.37 -8.24 29.62
C ALA A 14 5.61 -9.26 28.50
N THR A 15 4.59 -10.05 28.18
CA THR A 15 4.60 -10.87 26.97
C THR A 15 4.33 -9.96 25.78
N ALA A 16 5.34 -9.72 24.93
CA ALA A 16 5.12 -9.08 23.64
C ALA A 16 4.27 -10.02 22.79
N GLN A 17 2.98 -9.70 22.64
CA GLN A 17 2.09 -10.45 21.75
C GLN A 17 2.53 -10.14 20.31
N ALA A 18 2.87 -11.17 19.53
CA ALA A 18 3.14 -11.01 18.11
C ALA A 18 1.90 -10.41 17.43
N ALA A 19 2.09 -9.29 16.72
CA ALA A 19 1.07 -8.69 15.89
C ALA A 19 1.32 -9.10 14.45
N TYR A 20 0.26 -9.55 13.77
CA TYR A 20 0.27 -9.89 12.36
C TYR A 20 -0.62 -8.92 11.62
N TYR A 21 -0.19 -8.53 10.42
CA TYR A 21 -0.99 -7.75 9.49
C TYR A 21 -1.50 -8.67 8.39
N GLU A 22 -2.80 -8.58 8.11
CA GLU A 22 -3.40 -9.18 6.92
C GLU A 22 -3.42 -8.11 5.83
N TYR A 23 -2.93 -8.46 4.64
CA TYR A 23 -2.93 -7.59 3.48
C TYR A 23 -3.84 -8.18 2.41
N THR A 24 -4.81 -7.39 1.97
CA THR A 24 -5.70 -7.72 0.86
C THR A 24 -5.73 -6.56 -0.12
N THR A 25 -5.85 -6.85 -1.41
CA THR A 25 -6.04 -5.84 -2.45
C THR A 25 -7.52 -5.43 -2.53
N VAL A 26 -7.78 -4.14 -2.63
CA VAL A 26 -9.13 -3.63 -2.94
C VAL A 26 -9.17 -3.29 -4.42
N THR A 27 -9.92 -4.08 -5.19
CA THR A 27 -9.96 -4.01 -6.65
C THR A 27 -10.88 -2.91 -7.18
N GLY A 28 -10.78 -2.61 -8.47
CA GLY A 28 -11.68 -1.71 -9.19
C GLY A 28 -11.26 -0.23 -9.16
N TYR A 29 -10.05 0.07 -8.71
CA TYR A 29 -9.46 1.41 -8.79
C TYR A 29 -8.38 1.52 -9.87
N PHE A 30 -7.69 0.42 -10.16
CA PHE A 30 -6.57 0.39 -11.09
C PHE A 30 -6.87 -0.57 -12.23
N GLN A 31 -6.54 -0.17 -13.46
CA GLN A 31 -6.74 -0.98 -14.66
C GLN A 31 -6.03 -2.33 -14.55
N GLN A 32 -4.92 -2.41 -13.82
CA GLN A 32 -4.18 -3.64 -13.55
C GLN A 32 -5.02 -4.72 -12.85
N ASP A 33 -6.09 -4.34 -12.15
CA ASP A 33 -7.00 -5.29 -11.50
C ASP A 33 -8.07 -5.84 -12.47
N GLU A 34 -8.25 -5.21 -13.65
CA GLU A 34 -9.30 -5.56 -14.60
C GLU A 34 -8.88 -6.72 -15.49
N ALA A 35 -9.75 -7.72 -15.64
CA ALA A 35 -9.48 -8.90 -16.47
C ALA A 35 -9.27 -8.56 -17.96
N SER A 36 -9.69 -7.37 -18.40
CA SER A 36 -9.49 -6.86 -19.76
C SER A 36 -8.11 -6.25 -20.00
N THR A 37 -7.31 -6.03 -18.96
CA THR A 37 -5.99 -5.40 -19.08
C THR A 37 -4.92 -6.43 -19.38
N ASP A 38 -4.31 -6.32 -20.55
CA ASP A 38 -3.15 -7.12 -20.91
C ASP A 38 -1.89 -6.58 -20.25
N ALA A 39 -1.42 -7.28 -19.21
CA ALA A 39 -0.24 -6.89 -18.44
C ALA A 39 1.05 -6.83 -19.27
N SER A 40 1.14 -7.52 -20.41
CA SER A 40 2.33 -7.53 -21.26
C SER A 40 2.50 -6.27 -22.10
N THR A 41 1.40 -5.55 -22.34
CA THR A 41 1.37 -4.36 -23.20
C THR A 41 0.93 -3.09 -22.47
N PHE A 42 0.53 -3.21 -21.20
CA PHE A 42 0.05 -2.09 -20.40
C PHE A 42 1.15 -1.08 -20.04
N ASP A 43 1.05 0.13 -20.61
CA ASP A 43 1.91 1.26 -20.25
C ASP A 43 1.28 2.10 -19.12
N TYR A 44 1.70 1.80 -17.89
CA TYR A 44 1.26 2.53 -16.71
C TYR A 44 1.74 4.00 -16.69
N THR A 45 2.82 4.34 -17.39
CA THR A 45 3.36 5.71 -17.40
C THR A 45 2.52 6.64 -18.28
N ALA A 46 1.94 6.10 -19.35
CA ALA A 46 1.04 6.82 -20.24
C ALA A 46 -0.42 6.87 -19.74
N THR A 47 -0.78 6.06 -18.75
CA THR A 47 -2.18 5.83 -18.32
C THR A 47 -2.48 6.26 -16.88
N ASN A 48 -1.82 7.31 -16.38
CA ASN A 48 -2.00 7.80 -15.00
C ASN A 48 -1.76 6.69 -13.94
N PHE A 49 -0.72 5.88 -14.11
CA PHE A 49 -0.45 4.67 -13.30
C PHE A 49 -1.59 3.63 -13.29
N GLY A 50 -2.48 3.70 -14.28
CA GLY A 50 -3.66 2.86 -14.40
C GLY A 50 -4.84 3.29 -13.54
N LEU A 51 -4.80 4.43 -12.85
CA LEU A 51 -5.96 4.91 -12.09
C LEU A 51 -7.17 5.11 -13.01
N ILE A 52 -8.25 4.40 -12.72
CA ILE A 52 -9.49 4.45 -13.50
C ILE A 52 -10.17 5.80 -13.29
N ASN A 53 -10.59 6.46 -14.38
CA ASN A 53 -11.40 7.66 -14.31
C ASN A 53 -12.84 7.32 -13.91
N ARG A 54 -13.25 7.74 -12.70
CA ARG A 54 -14.53 7.41 -12.08
C ARG A 54 -14.93 8.43 -11.01
N THR A 55 -16.22 8.46 -10.69
CA THR A 55 -16.77 9.14 -9.52
C THR A 55 -16.66 8.29 -8.27
N TYR A 56 -16.66 8.95 -7.11
CA TYR A 56 -16.66 8.30 -5.80
C TYR A 56 -17.83 8.82 -4.96
N ASP A 57 -18.43 7.97 -4.12
CA ASP A 57 -19.60 8.34 -3.31
C ASP A 57 -19.30 9.46 -2.30
N ALA A 58 -18.02 9.62 -1.91
CA ALA A 58 -17.56 10.70 -1.05
C ALA A 58 -17.61 12.09 -1.72
N GLU A 59 -17.78 12.13 -3.05
CA GLU A 59 -18.02 13.35 -3.81
C GLU A 59 -19.49 13.73 -3.67
N GLY A 60 -19.85 14.36 -2.55
CA GLY A 60 -21.17 14.99 -2.43
C GLY A 60 -21.44 15.94 -3.62
N THR A 61 -22.70 16.33 -3.81
CA THR A 61 -23.17 17.15 -4.97
C THR A 61 -22.62 18.58 -5.02
N SER A 62 -21.52 18.88 -4.32
CA SER A 62 -20.91 20.19 -4.25
C SER A 62 -20.08 20.47 -5.49
N THR A 63 -20.35 21.62 -6.12
CA THR A 63 -19.62 22.21 -7.25
C THR A 63 -18.12 22.43 -6.99
N SER A 64 -17.64 22.31 -5.74
CA SER A 64 -16.20 22.37 -5.43
C SER A 64 -15.40 21.15 -5.92
N THR A 65 -16.06 20.04 -6.28
CA THR A 65 -15.39 18.84 -6.81
C THR A 65 -15.13 18.90 -8.31
N SER A 66 -15.77 19.82 -9.05
CA SER A 66 -15.72 19.85 -10.52
C SER A 66 -14.33 20.13 -11.10
N ASN A 67 -13.41 20.67 -10.29
CA ASN A 67 -12.07 21.08 -10.72
C ASN A 67 -10.96 20.14 -10.21
N LEU A 68 -11.30 19.03 -9.56
CA LEU A 68 -10.29 18.10 -9.03
C LEU A 68 -9.79 17.14 -10.12
N SER A 69 -8.49 16.88 -10.12
CA SER A 69 -7.91 15.80 -10.93
C SER A 69 -8.37 14.44 -10.43
N GLN A 70 -8.32 13.41 -11.28
CA GLN A 70 -8.73 12.06 -10.88
C GLN A 70 -7.95 11.54 -9.66
N TRP A 71 -6.68 11.91 -9.52
CA TRP A 71 -5.87 11.59 -8.35
C TRP A 71 -6.32 12.30 -7.08
N GLN A 72 -6.70 13.58 -7.16
CA GLN A 72 -7.23 14.31 -6.01
C GLN A 72 -8.57 13.73 -5.54
N ARG A 73 -9.41 13.33 -6.50
CA ARG A 73 -10.68 12.63 -6.25
C ARG A 73 -10.44 11.29 -5.53
N PHE A 74 -9.50 10.49 -6.05
CA PHE A 74 -9.12 9.22 -5.45
C PHE A 74 -8.50 9.37 -4.05
N TYR A 75 -7.68 10.40 -3.83
CA TYR A 75 -7.14 10.74 -2.52
C TYR A 75 -8.25 11.01 -1.51
N ASN A 76 -9.22 11.87 -1.85
CA ASN A 76 -10.36 12.16 -0.98
C ASN A 76 -11.17 10.90 -0.67
N HIS A 77 -11.32 10.01 -1.66
CA HIS A 77 -11.97 8.72 -1.48
C HIS A 77 -11.22 7.81 -0.50
N VAL A 78 -9.90 7.64 -0.63
CA VAL A 78 -9.09 6.86 0.32
C VAL A 78 -9.14 7.46 1.73
N HIS A 79 -9.18 8.78 1.84
CA HIS A 79 -9.41 9.47 3.11
C HIS A 79 -10.78 9.13 3.71
N ALA A 80 -11.84 9.14 2.90
CA ALA A 80 -13.17 8.76 3.33
C ALA A 80 -13.23 7.28 3.76
N LEU A 81 -12.57 6.37 3.02
CA LEU A 81 -12.48 4.95 3.39
C LEU A 81 -11.84 4.76 4.77
N ASN A 82 -10.72 5.43 5.03
CA ASN A 82 -10.05 5.36 6.33
C ASN A 82 -10.87 6.00 7.46
N LYS A 83 -11.57 7.10 7.20
CA LYS A 83 -12.45 7.74 8.19
C LYS A 83 -13.60 6.82 8.65
N HIS A 84 -14.08 5.96 7.77
CA HIS A 84 -15.17 5.02 8.04
C HIS A 84 -14.68 3.57 8.18
N ALA A 85 -13.37 3.35 8.30
CA ALA A 85 -12.81 2.01 8.36
C ALA A 85 -13.21 1.30 9.67
N PRO A 86 -13.44 -0.02 9.63
CA PRO A 86 -13.58 -0.81 10.85
C PRO A 86 -12.34 -0.71 11.74
N HIS A 87 -12.51 -1.02 13.01
CA HIS A 87 -11.40 -1.06 13.96
C HIS A 87 -10.27 -1.97 13.45
N LYS A 88 -9.02 -1.48 13.51
CA LYS A 88 -7.79 -2.13 13.01
C LYS A 88 -7.72 -2.36 11.49
N THR A 89 -8.50 -1.63 10.70
CA THR A 89 -8.41 -1.64 9.24
C THR A 89 -7.87 -0.30 8.74
N GLU A 90 -6.91 -0.34 7.82
CA GLU A 90 -6.39 0.85 7.14
C GLU A 90 -6.28 0.58 5.64
N TYR A 91 -6.68 1.56 4.84
CA TYR A 91 -6.55 1.53 3.38
C TYR A 91 -5.34 2.36 2.97
N LYS A 92 -4.42 1.74 2.23
CA LYS A 92 -3.18 2.37 1.76
C LYS A 92 -3.00 2.14 0.27
N VAL A 93 -2.38 3.10 -0.40
CA VAL A 93 -2.00 3.00 -1.82
C VAL A 93 -0.49 2.74 -1.88
N PHE A 94 -0.08 1.71 -2.61
CA PHE A 94 1.32 1.35 -2.80
C PHE A 94 1.72 1.51 -4.26
N PHE A 95 2.90 2.09 -4.48
CA PHE A 95 3.56 2.10 -5.78
C PHE A 95 4.82 1.24 -5.68
N PHE A 96 4.86 0.16 -6.46
CA PHE A 96 6.01 -0.72 -6.53
C PHE A 96 6.79 -0.41 -7.81
N GLY A 97 7.99 0.11 -7.67
CA GLY A 97 8.89 0.38 -8.79
C GLY A 97 10.04 -0.62 -8.83
N ARG A 98 10.34 -1.15 -10.02
CA ARG A 98 11.60 -1.84 -10.29
C ARG A 98 12.65 -0.78 -10.66
N HIS A 99 13.90 -0.96 -10.24
CA HIS A 99 14.98 -0.12 -10.72
C HIS A 99 15.12 -0.25 -12.25
N GLY A 100 15.51 0.84 -12.91
CA GLY A 100 15.88 0.82 -14.33
C GLY A 100 17.21 0.12 -14.57
N GLU A 101 17.71 0.18 -15.80
CA GLU A 101 19.03 -0.37 -16.11
C GLU A 101 20.14 0.39 -15.37
N GLY A 102 20.96 -0.35 -14.63
CA GLY A 102 22.13 0.19 -13.93
C GLY A 102 23.44 -0.28 -14.55
N TRP A 103 24.56 0.33 -14.13
CA TRP A 103 25.90 -0.07 -14.56
C TRP A 103 26.20 -1.57 -14.37
N HIS A 104 25.65 -2.18 -13.33
CA HIS A 104 25.78 -3.61 -13.08
C HIS A 104 25.11 -4.46 -14.18
N ASN A 105 23.93 -4.06 -14.67
CA ASN A 105 23.25 -4.76 -15.76
C ASN A 105 23.97 -4.58 -17.10
N ALA A 106 24.47 -3.36 -17.35
CA ALA A 106 25.26 -3.07 -18.55
C ALA A 106 26.57 -3.87 -18.59
N ALA A 107 27.24 -3.98 -17.44
CA ALA A 107 28.48 -4.74 -17.31
C ALA A 107 28.24 -6.26 -17.45
N GLU A 108 27.21 -6.82 -16.81
CA GLU A 108 26.82 -8.22 -17.02
C GLU A 108 26.53 -8.51 -18.50
N SER A 109 25.84 -7.60 -19.20
CA SER A 109 25.55 -7.73 -20.63
C SER A 109 26.82 -7.68 -21.50
N PHE A 110 27.80 -6.86 -21.13
CA PHE A 110 29.04 -6.69 -21.87
C PHE A 110 30.05 -7.81 -21.62
N TYR A 111 30.27 -8.19 -20.36
CA TYR A 111 31.27 -9.21 -19.98
C TYR A 111 30.70 -10.63 -19.97
N GLY A 112 29.38 -10.78 -19.88
CA GLY A 112 28.69 -12.07 -19.78
C GLY A 112 28.72 -12.67 -18.37
N THR A 113 27.67 -13.43 -18.03
CA THR A 113 27.51 -14.10 -16.72
C THR A 113 28.74 -14.89 -16.26
N PRO A 114 29.47 -15.66 -17.11
CA PRO A 114 30.65 -16.40 -16.67
C PRO A 114 31.83 -15.54 -16.19
N ALA A 115 31.94 -14.31 -16.66
CA ALA A 115 32.98 -13.36 -16.22
C ALA A 115 32.48 -12.42 -15.11
N TRP A 116 31.21 -12.53 -14.73
CA TRP A 116 30.52 -11.64 -13.80
C TRP A 116 30.13 -12.32 -12.47
N ASN A 117 29.99 -13.65 -12.45
CA ASN A 117 29.85 -14.49 -11.26
C ASN A 117 31.19 -14.94 -10.70
#